data_AF-A0A2C6ANH7-F1
#
_entry.id   AF-A0A2C6ANH7-F1
#
_cell.length_a   1.000
_cell.length_b   1.000
_cell.length_c   1.000
_cell.angle_alpha   90.00
_cell.angle_beta   90.00
_cell.angle_gamma   90.00
#
_symmetry.space_group_name_H-M   'P 1'
#
loop_
_entity.id
_entity.type
_entity.pdbx_description
1 polymer ?
#
loop_
_entity_poly.entity_id
_entity_poly.type
_entity_poly.pdbx_seq_one_letter_code
_entity_poly.pdbx_strand_id
1 'polypeptide(L)'
;MLVYNFEILDEEEIFVKSGIIIYMFDSFKCLRTFDKLRIRKNKGLFYRGSTYIEKENITKLKKIVFSWKELFSEASEEFVLTGLFNEKLDEYERSNYNKIEVIESLENLITLCEKAEKKNKILRCRKITVRMENNK
;
A
#
# COMPACT_ATOMS: atom_id res chain seq x y z
N MET A 1 9.91 -8.88 -7.41
CA MET A 1 9.70 -7.92 -6.32
C MET A 1 8.32 -8.11 -5.71
N LEU A 2 8.19 -8.08 -4.38
CA LEU A 2 6.91 -8.24 -3.69
C LEU A 2 6.27 -6.87 -3.44
N VAL A 3 5.06 -6.66 -3.95
CA VAL A 3 4.36 -5.37 -3.95
C VAL A 3 2.90 -5.54 -3.53
N TYR A 4 2.27 -4.45 -3.11
CA TYR A 4 0.82 -4.32 -3.16
C TYR A 4 0.43 -3.64 -4.47
N ASN A 5 -0.39 -4.32 -5.26
CA ASN A 5 -1.09 -3.73 -6.40
C ASN A 5 -2.36 -3.06 -5.89
N PHE A 6 -2.51 -1.75 -6.14
CA PHE A 6 -3.76 -1.02 -5.99
C PHE A 6 -4.28 -0.67 -7.38
N GLU A 7 -5.55 -0.97 -7.63
CA GLU A 7 -6.13 -0.74 -8.95
C GLU A 7 -7.58 -0.28 -8.88
N ILE A 8 -7.94 0.59 -9.82
CA ILE A 8 -9.32 0.75 -10.28
C ILE A 8 -9.49 -0.32 -11.35
N LEU A 9 -10.38 -1.28 -11.12
CA LEU A 9 -10.57 -2.44 -11.99
C LEU A 9 -10.74 -2.00 -13.46
N ASP A 10 -9.93 -2.61 -14.33
CA ASP A 10 -9.93 -2.41 -15.79
C ASP A 10 -9.59 -0.97 -16.25
N GLU A 11 -9.00 -0.14 -15.37
CA GLU A 11 -8.62 1.24 -15.71
C GLU A 11 -7.14 1.53 -15.45
N GLU A 12 -6.71 1.48 -14.20
CA GLU A 12 -5.38 1.94 -13.79
C GLU A 12 -4.92 1.14 -12.57
N GLU A 13 -3.65 0.76 -12.57
CA GLU A 13 -3.01 0.09 -11.44
C GLU A 13 -1.70 0.77 -11.08
N ILE A 14 -1.39 0.77 -9.79
CA ILE A 14 -0.12 1.27 -9.24
C ILE A 14 0.43 0.24 -8.26
N PHE A 15 1.76 0.16 -8.17
CA PHE A 15 2.46 -0.78 -7.31
C PHE A 15 3.22 -0.05 -6.21
N VAL A 16 3.03 -0.49 -4.96
CA VAL A 16 3.81 -0.01 -3.82
C VAL A 16 4.60 -1.18 -3.23
N LYS A 17 5.91 -0.97 -2.97
CA LYS A 17 6.77 -2.00 -2.35
C LYS A 17 6.11 -2.53 -1.08
N SER A 18 6.03 -3.85 -0.94
CA SER A 18 5.23 -4.46 0.13
C SER A 18 5.71 -4.11 1.53
N GLY A 19 7.01 -3.93 1.74
CA GLY A 19 7.56 -3.50 3.02
C GLY A 19 7.08 -2.12 3.46
N ILE A 20 6.86 -1.16 2.53
CA ILE A 20 6.29 0.16 2.85
C ILE A 20 4.86 0.00 3.37
N ILE A 21 4.01 -0.74 2.65
CA ILE A 21 2.61 -0.96 3.05
C ILE A 21 2.52 -1.74 4.36
N ILE A 22 3.38 -2.74 4.57
CA ILE A 22 3.43 -3.53 5.81
C ILE A 22 3.91 -2.67 6.99
N TYR A 23 4.85 -1.76 6.78
CA TYR A 23 5.29 -0.83 7.83
C TYR A 23 4.14 0.07 8.29
N MET A 24 3.27 0.47 7.36
CA MET A 24 2.11 1.32 7.63
C MET A 24 0.85 0.54 8.05
N PHE A 25 0.91 -0.79 8.13
CA PHE A 25 -0.28 -1.65 8.08
C PHE A 25 -1.31 -1.36 9.18
N ASP A 26 -0.83 -1.05 10.39
CA ASP A 26 -1.67 -0.74 11.53
C ASP A 26 -2.45 0.57 11.36
N SER A 27 -1.89 1.55 10.64
CA SER A 27 -2.59 2.81 10.33
C SER A 27 -3.85 2.56 9.50
N PHE A 28 -3.85 1.49 8.69
CA PHE A 28 -5.01 1.14 7.86
C PHE A 28 -6.13 0.44 8.63
N LYS A 29 -5.93 0.00 9.89
CA LYS A 29 -6.97 -0.72 10.67
C LYS A 29 -8.26 0.09 10.89
N CYS A 30 -8.24 1.40 10.66
CA CYS A 30 -9.45 2.24 10.73
C CYS A 30 -10.36 2.15 9.48
N LEU A 31 -9.89 1.52 8.40
CA LEU A 31 -10.65 1.31 7.17
C LEU A 31 -11.63 0.14 7.33
N ARG A 32 -12.88 0.30 6.90
CA ARG A 32 -13.84 -0.79 6.77
C ARG A 32 -13.73 -1.34 5.34
N THR A 33 -13.21 -2.55 5.21
CA THR A 33 -12.94 -3.17 3.90
C THR A 33 -13.60 -4.54 3.80
N PHE A 34 -13.66 -5.08 2.58
CA PHE A 34 -14.28 -6.36 2.31
C PHE A 34 -13.50 -7.18 1.26
N ASP A 35 -13.78 -8.49 1.20
CA ASP A 35 -13.36 -9.34 0.10
C ASP A 35 -14.34 -9.27 -1.08
N LYS A 36 -14.00 -9.89 -2.23
CA LYS A 36 -14.82 -9.82 -3.46
C LYS A 36 -16.29 -10.17 -3.24
N LEU A 37 -16.55 -11.16 -2.39
CA LEU A 37 -17.90 -11.68 -2.11
C LEU A 37 -18.62 -10.96 -0.96
N ARG A 38 -17.96 -9.96 -0.32
CA ARG A 38 -18.44 -9.29 0.91
C ARG A 38 -18.72 -10.22 2.10
N ILE A 39 -18.21 -11.44 2.05
CA ILE A 39 -18.36 -12.45 3.11
C ILE A 39 -17.46 -12.07 4.29
N ARG A 40 -16.26 -11.56 4.01
CA ARG A 40 -15.28 -11.15 5.01
C ARG A 40 -15.27 -9.64 5.10
N LYS A 41 -15.70 -9.10 6.24
CA LYS A 41 -15.44 -7.72 6.63
C LYS A 41 -14.13 -7.66 7.41
N ASN A 42 -13.28 -6.70 7.10
CA ASN A 42 -12.02 -6.51 7.82
C ASN A 42 -11.86 -5.04 8.27
N LYS A 43 -10.98 -4.87 9.24
CA LYS A 43 -10.43 -3.60 9.67
C LYS A 43 -9.06 -3.43 9.02
N GLY A 44 -8.99 -2.65 7.94
CA GLY A 44 -7.78 -2.39 7.17
C GLY A 44 -7.56 -3.32 5.98
N LEU A 45 -6.31 -3.43 5.54
CA LEU A 45 -5.96 -4.20 4.35
C LEU A 45 -5.83 -5.69 4.70
N PHE A 46 -6.12 -6.55 3.73
CA PHE A 46 -5.93 -8.00 3.88
C PHE A 46 -4.45 -8.32 3.64
N TYR A 47 -3.84 -9.06 4.56
CA TYR A 47 -2.49 -9.59 4.36
C TYR A 47 -2.46 -10.69 3.28
N ARG A 48 -3.54 -11.47 3.17
CA ARG A 48 -3.75 -12.50 2.14
C ARG A 48 -5.07 -12.28 1.42
N GLY A 49 -5.07 -12.42 0.10
CA GLY A 49 -6.25 -12.20 -0.74
C GLY A 49 -6.42 -10.75 -1.18
N SER A 50 -7.58 -10.45 -1.76
CA SER A 50 -7.90 -9.12 -2.27
C SER A 50 -8.75 -8.34 -1.29
N THR A 51 -8.36 -7.09 -1.05
CA THR A 51 -9.12 -6.08 -0.31
C THR A 51 -9.88 -5.21 -1.30
N TYR A 52 -11.13 -4.91 -1.00
CA TYR A 52 -11.96 -3.97 -1.73
C TYR A 52 -12.30 -2.79 -0.82
N ILE A 53 -12.08 -1.58 -1.32
CA ILE A 53 -12.18 -0.32 -0.58
C ILE A 53 -13.12 0.61 -1.35
N GLU A 54 -14.17 1.09 -0.68
CA GLU A 54 -15.22 1.89 -1.32
C GLU A 54 -15.52 3.17 -0.53
N LYS A 55 -16.04 4.18 -1.25
CA LYS A 55 -16.66 5.38 -0.68
C LYS A 55 -15.75 6.09 0.34
N GLU A 56 -16.25 6.36 1.54
CA GLU A 56 -15.54 7.10 2.58
C GLU A 56 -14.23 6.44 3.03
N ASN A 57 -14.05 5.14 2.78
CA ASN A 57 -12.81 4.45 3.11
C ASN A 57 -11.69 4.77 2.13
N ILE A 58 -12.00 5.15 0.88
CA ILE A 58 -11.00 5.65 -0.07
C ILE A 58 -10.48 7.00 0.41
N THR A 59 -11.37 7.89 0.88
CA THR A 59 -10.98 9.18 1.48
C THR A 59 -10.08 9.01 2.69
N LYS A 60 -10.41 8.04 3.56
CA LYS A 60 -9.58 7.73 4.73
C LYS A 60 -8.22 7.17 4.31
N LEU A 61 -8.18 6.23 3.35
CA LEU A 61 -6.94 5.68 2.82
C LEU A 61 -6.05 6.81 2.28
N LYS A 62 -6.60 7.69 1.45
CA LYS A 62 -5.88 8.85 0.88
C LYS A 62 -5.25 9.71 1.98
N LYS A 63 -6.02 10.06 3.02
CA LYS A 63 -5.51 10.88 4.14
C LYS A 63 -4.38 10.20 4.90
N ILE A 64 -4.48 8.89 5.16
CA ILE A 64 -3.43 8.13 5.84
C ILE A 64 -2.16 8.09 4.98
N VAL A 65 -2.30 7.77 3.69
CA VAL A 65 -1.17 7.71 2.76
C VAL A 65 -0.49 9.07 2.64
N PHE A 66 -1.28 10.15 2.56
CA PHE A 66 -0.75 11.52 2.58
C PHE A 66 0.05 11.81 3.85
N SER A 67 -0.48 11.51 5.04
CA SER A 67 0.26 11.73 6.30
C SER A 67 1.57 10.95 6.36
N TRP A 68 1.61 9.72 5.85
CA TRP A 68 2.84 8.94 5.78
C TRP A 68 3.82 9.48 4.74
N LYS A 69 3.34 9.97 3.60
CA LYS A 69 4.17 10.66 2.60
C LYS A 69 4.89 11.86 3.23
N GLU A 70 4.17 12.70 3.97
CA GLU A 70 4.77 13.84 4.68
C GLU A 70 5.76 13.39 5.77
N LEU A 71 5.55 12.23 6.40
CA LEU A 71 6.52 11.70 7.36
C LEU A 71 7.80 11.23 6.65
N PHE A 72 7.67 10.56 5.50
CA PHE A 72 8.82 10.08 4.73
C PHE A 72 9.58 11.21 4.01
N SER A 73 8.97 12.39 3.78
CA SER A 73 9.68 13.51 3.15
C SER A 73 10.80 14.04 4.03
N GLU A 74 10.66 13.90 5.35
CA GLU A 74 11.65 14.25 6.37
C GLU A 74 12.77 13.21 6.53
N ALA A 75 12.67 12.06 5.86
CA ALA A 75 13.72 11.04 5.91
C ALA A 75 15.00 11.49 5.17
N SER A 76 16.11 10.82 5.49
CA SER A 76 17.33 10.86 4.67
C SER A 76 17.06 10.31 3.26
N GLU A 77 17.93 10.63 2.29
CA GLU A 77 17.78 10.14 0.89
C GLU A 77 17.68 8.61 0.83
N GLU A 78 18.47 7.92 1.64
CA GLU A 78 18.37 6.48 1.88
C GLU A 78 18.03 6.25 3.36
N PHE A 79 17.08 5.35 3.62
CA PHE A 79 16.70 4.99 5.00
C PHE A 79 16.30 3.52 5.12
N VAL A 80 16.36 2.99 6.35
CA VAL A 80 16.02 1.59 6.66
C VAL A 80 14.66 1.54 7.36
N LEU A 81 13.78 0.66 6.89
CA LEU A 81 12.59 0.28 7.66
C LEU A 81 12.76 -1.11 8.28
N THR A 82 12.27 -1.21 9.52
CA THR A 82 12.21 -2.47 10.26
C THR A 82 10.92 -3.20 9.90
N GLY A 83 11.04 -4.47 9.50
CA GLY A 83 9.95 -5.34 9.10
C GLY A 83 9.53 -6.31 10.20
N LEU A 84 9.09 -7.51 9.79
CA LEU A 84 8.65 -8.54 10.72
C LEU A 84 9.84 -9.19 11.43
N PHE A 85 9.60 -9.71 12.63
CA PHE A 85 10.61 -10.50 13.34
C PHE A 85 10.78 -11.86 12.67
N ASN A 86 12.02 -12.24 12.40
CA ASN A 86 12.39 -13.52 11.84
C ASN A 86 12.91 -14.44 12.94
N GLU A 87 12.06 -15.35 13.40
CA GLU A 87 12.38 -16.30 14.48
C GLU A 87 13.59 -17.19 14.19
N LYS A 88 13.91 -17.46 12.91
CA LYS A 88 15.06 -18.32 12.56
C LYS A 88 16.39 -17.59 12.69
N LEU A 89 16.38 -16.28 12.45
CA LEU A 89 17.56 -15.44 12.50
C LEU A 89 17.67 -14.67 13.82
N ASP A 90 16.64 -14.74 14.67
CA ASP A 90 16.50 -14.01 15.94
C ASP A 90 16.67 -12.48 15.75
N GLU A 91 16.19 -11.96 14.62
CA GLU A 91 16.32 -10.55 14.27
C GLU A 91 15.10 -10.02 13.50
N TYR A 92 14.94 -8.70 13.48
CA TYR A 92 13.95 -8.07 12.61
C TYR A 92 14.47 -7.94 11.19
N GLU A 93 13.60 -8.18 10.22
CA GLU A 93 13.85 -7.83 8.82
C GLU A 93 14.21 -6.35 8.70
N ARG A 94 15.18 -6.02 7.85
CA ARG A 94 15.56 -4.64 7.54
C ARG A 94 15.63 -4.46 6.03
N SER A 95 15.08 -3.37 5.53
CA SER A 95 15.08 -3.06 4.10
C SER A 95 15.43 -1.61 3.87
N ASN A 96 16.38 -1.38 2.96
CA ASN A 96 16.76 -0.04 2.49
C ASN A 96 15.74 0.48 1.48
N TYR A 97 15.46 1.78 1.58
CA TYR A 97 14.57 2.50 0.70
C TYR A 97 15.16 3.85 0.32
N ASN A 98 15.00 4.19 -0.96
CA ASN A 98 15.24 5.53 -1.47
C ASN A 98 14.00 6.41 -1.22
N LYS A 99 14.20 7.59 -0.66
CA LYS A 99 13.14 8.55 -0.35
C LYS A 99 12.32 8.94 -1.57
N ILE A 100 12.97 9.27 -2.68
CA ILE A 100 12.28 9.75 -3.89
C ILE A 100 11.34 8.67 -4.39
N GLU A 101 11.81 7.42 -4.51
CA GLU A 101 10.98 6.29 -4.94
C GLU A 101 9.76 6.06 -4.01
N VAL A 102 9.96 6.16 -2.69
CA VAL A 102 8.87 5.98 -1.72
C VAL A 102 7.85 7.09 -1.86
N ILE A 103 8.28 8.35 -1.89
CA ILE A 103 7.39 9.51 -2.04
C ILE A 103 6.60 9.44 -3.34
N GLU A 104 7.25 9.15 -4.47
CA GLU A 104 6.58 8.99 -5.77
C GLU A 104 5.54 7.85 -5.72
N SER A 105 5.87 6.72 -5.10
CA SER A 105 4.91 5.60 -5.00
C SER A 105 3.67 5.94 -4.16
N LEU A 106 3.84 6.74 -3.09
CA LEU A 106 2.73 7.18 -2.24
C LEU A 106 1.92 8.29 -2.92
N GLU A 107 2.56 9.20 -3.66
CA GLU A 107 1.89 10.22 -4.48
C GLU A 107 1.02 9.59 -5.58
N ASN A 108 1.53 8.55 -6.24
CA ASN A 108 0.77 7.78 -7.23
C ASN A 108 -0.45 7.10 -6.59
N LEU A 109 -0.31 6.54 -5.38
CA LEU A 109 -1.44 5.96 -4.64
C LEU A 109 -2.48 7.03 -4.25
N ILE A 110 -2.05 8.21 -3.83
CA ILE A 110 -2.93 9.35 -3.53
C ILE A 110 -3.72 9.74 -4.79
N THR A 111 -3.03 9.92 -5.91
CA THR A 111 -3.63 10.26 -7.20
C THR A 111 -4.66 9.21 -7.64
N LEU A 112 -4.34 7.91 -7.47
CA LEU A 112 -5.29 6.83 -7.77
C LEU A 112 -6.54 6.90 -6.88
N CYS A 113 -6.37 7.22 -5.58
CA CYS A 113 -7.50 7.42 -4.67
C CYS A 113 -8.38 8.59 -5.12
N GLU A 114 -7.80 9.72 -5.53
CA GLU A 114 -8.56 10.88 -6.01
C GLU A 114 -9.37 10.57 -7.28
N LYS A 115 -8.75 9.85 -8.23
CA LYS A 115 -9.46 9.37 -9.43
C LYS A 115 -10.62 8.45 -9.06
N ALA A 116 -10.40 7.52 -8.13
CA ALA A 116 -11.44 6.60 -7.66
C ALA A 116 -12.59 7.34 -6.96
N GLU A 117 -12.29 8.33 -6.11
CA GLU A 117 -13.29 9.19 -5.46
C GLU A 117 -14.13 9.96 -6.49
N LYS A 118 -13.47 10.65 -7.43
CA LYS A 118 -14.15 11.46 -8.46
C LYS A 118 -15.07 10.64 -9.35
N LYS A 119 -14.70 9.39 -9.64
CA LYS A 119 -15.48 8.46 -10.47
C LYS A 119 -16.44 7.58 -9.65
N ASN A 120 -16.45 7.69 -8.32
CA ASN A 120 -17.17 6.81 -7.40
C ASN A 120 -16.90 5.31 -7.67
N LYS A 121 -15.62 4.97 -7.87
CA LYS A 121 -15.15 3.61 -8.18
C LYS A 121 -14.63 2.90 -6.93
N ILE A 122 -14.57 1.58 -6.99
CA ILE A 122 -14.00 0.73 -5.94
C ILE A 122 -12.51 0.52 -6.25
N LEU A 123 -11.66 0.61 -5.22
CA LEU A 123 -10.27 0.19 -5.30
C LEU A 123 -10.13 -1.27 -4.90
N ARG A 124 -9.44 -2.07 -5.72
CA ARG A 124 -8.96 -3.39 -5.36
C ARG A 124 -7.50 -3.29 -4.95
N CYS A 125 -7.14 -3.92 -3.84
CA CYS A 125 -5.78 -3.98 -3.33
C CYS A 125 -5.38 -5.43 -3.03
N ARG A 126 -4.24 -5.89 -3.56
CA ARG A 126 -3.74 -7.25 -3.29
C ARG A 126 -2.21 -7.31 -3.31
N LYS A 127 -1.65 -8.15 -2.45
CA LYS A 127 -0.22 -8.44 -2.41
C LYS A 127 0.13 -9.43 -3.54
N ILE A 128 1.08 -9.07 -4.41
CA ILE A 128 1.53 -9.89 -5.54
C ILE A 128 3.05 -9.85 -5.71
N THR A 129 3.57 -10.83 -6.44
CA THR A 129 4.96 -10.83 -6.90
C THR A 129 5.02 -10.40 -8.36
N VAL A 130 5.74 -9.32 -8.65
CA VAL A 130 6.01 -8.85 -10.02
C VAL A 130 7.42 -9.26 -10.43
N ARG A 131 7.61 -9.64 -11.70
CA ARG A 131 8.95 -9.83 -12.28
C ARG A 131 9.47 -8.46 -12.69
N MET A 132 10.72 -8.15 -12.37
CA MET A 132 11.38 -7.02 -13.01
C MET A 132 11.72 -7.48 -14.42
N GLU A 133 11.15 -6.86 -15.45
CA GLU A 133 11.79 -6.93 -16.76
C GLU A 133 13.06 -6.08 -16.63
N ASN A 134 14.21 -6.73 -16.73
CA ASN A 134 15.48 -6.03 -16.84
C ASN A 134 15.43 -5.24 -18.15
N ASN A 135 15.11 -3.95 -18.08
CA ASN A 135 15.38 -3.03 -19.18
C ASN A 135 16.90 -3.07 -19.41
N LYS A 136 17.30 -3.81 -20.43
CA LYS A 136 18.65 -3.80 -20.99
C LYS A 136 18.93 -2.46 -21.65
#